data_AF-A0A7C1LZX7-F1
#
_entry.id   AF-A0A7C1LZX7-F1
#
_cell.length_a   1.000
_cell.length_b   1.000
_cell.length_c   1.000
_cell.angle_alpha   90.00
_cell.angle_beta   90.00
_cell.angle_gamma   90.00
#
_symmetry.space_group_name_H-M   'P 1'
#
loop_
_entity.id
_entity.type
_entity.pdbx_description
1 polymer ?
#
loop_
_entity_poly.entity_id
_entity_poly.type
_entity_poly.pdbx_seq_one_letter_code
_entity_poly.pdbx_strand_id
1 'polypeptide(L)'
;MSLPLVVLLPFLGAIAAPLFAQGGRTAIAIASSVPALIALAALFPHWSVLSAGGTVLESYEWLPALGLSFSFRLDGLALLFALLILVIGLLVILYAHYYLEAKENVAKFYALLLCFKGSMLGIVLSGNLLLMLIFWELTSLTSFLLISFWTHKQDARRGARLALTVTGGGGLALLAGILLIGNIVGSFELEDVLAAGDQIKAHALYPVALTLVLLGAFTKSAQFPFHFWLPHAMQAPTPVSAYLHSATMVKAGIFLMARLYPALAGTEQWFYMVSFTGLVTLLFGAYVAMFKHDLKGLLAYSTVSHLGLITLLLGMGTQLATVAAVFHVINHAIFKASLFMAAGIIEHETGTRDMRRINGLWRYMPHTA
;
A
#
# COMPACT_ATOMS: atom_id res chain seq x y z
N MET A 1 -16.04 -12.11 -14.59
CA MET A 1 -16.26 -10.67 -14.36
C MET A 1 -15.03 -9.96 -14.87
N SER A 2 -15.17 -8.76 -15.45
CA SER A 2 -14.05 -8.02 -16.02
C SER A 2 -13.15 -7.43 -14.91
N LEU A 3 -11.84 -7.39 -15.15
CA LEU A 3 -10.84 -6.81 -14.23
C LEU A 3 -11.12 -5.36 -13.81
N PRO A 4 -11.59 -4.45 -14.69
CA PRO A 4 -11.98 -3.10 -14.30
C PRO A 4 -13.00 -3.09 -13.16
N LEU A 5 -13.92 -4.05 -13.14
CA LEU A 5 -14.98 -4.08 -12.14
C LEU A 5 -14.44 -4.37 -10.73
N VAL A 6 -13.37 -5.16 -10.62
CA VAL A 6 -12.65 -5.40 -9.35
C VAL A 6 -12.11 -4.08 -8.77
N VAL A 7 -11.62 -3.18 -9.63
CA VAL A 7 -11.10 -1.87 -9.24
C VAL A 7 -12.22 -0.87 -8.95
N LEU A 8 -13.30 -0.89 -9.74
CA LEU A 8 -14.42 0.05 -9.64
C LEU A 8 -15.36 -0.24 -8.46
N LEU A 9 -15.52 -1.50 -8.07
CA LEU A 9 -16.43 -1.92 -7.00
C LEU A 9 -16.24 -1.16 -5.68
N PRO A 10 -15.01 -0.99 -5.14
CA PRO A 10 -14.82 -0.17 -3.95
C PRO A 10 -15.23 1.30 -4.14
N PHE A 11 -15.03 1.90 -5.31
CA PHE A 11 -15.45 3.29 -5.56
C PHE A 11 -16.98 3.41 -5.60
N LEU A 12 -17.66 2.47 -6.26
CA LEU A 12 -19.13 2.40 -6.22
C LEU A 12 -19.63 2.17 -4.78
N GLY A 13 -18.95 1.30 -4.04
CA GLY A 13 -19.21 1.07 -2.62
C GLY A 13 -19.00 2.32 -1.78
N ALA A 14 -18.00 3.15 -2.08
CA ALA A 14 -17.75 4.40 -1.36
C ALA A 14 -18.89 5.41 -1.53
N ILE A 15 -19.56 5.41 -2.70
CA ILE A 15 -20.73 6.24 -2.98
C ILE A 15 -21.98 5.65 -2.32
N ALA A 16 -22.16 4.33 -2.38
CA ALA A 16 -23.37 3.66 -1.91
C ALA A 16 -23.40 3.41 -0.40
N ALA A 17 -22.29 3.06 0.24
CA ALA A 17 -22.22 2.69 1.66
C ALA A 17 -22.77 3.78 2.62
N PRO A 18 -22.53 5.09 2.39
CA PRO A 18 -23.14 6.15 3.19
C PRO A 18 -24.68 6.12 3.24
N LEU A 19 -25.36 5.59 2.22
CA LEU A 19 -26.82 5.44 2.20
C LEU A 19 -27.32 4.47 3.28
N PHE A 20 -26.47 3.54 3.71
CA PHE A 20 -26.78 2.55 4.75
C PHE A 20 -26.41 3.03 6.15
N ALA A 21 -25.90 4.26 6.31
CA ALA A 21 -25.53 4.82 7.61
C ALA A 21 -26.73 4.97 8.57
N GLN A 22 -27.94 5.17 8.03
CA GLN A 22 -29.18 5.26 8.81
C GLN A 22 -29.53 3.92 9.49
N GLY A 23 -29.12 2.79 8.92
CA GLY A 23 -29.27 1.45 9.51
C GLY A 23 -28.24 1.14 10.61
N GLY A 24 -27.46 2.14 11.03
CA GLY A 24 -26.45 2.01 12.07
C GLY A 24 -25.13 1.38 11.60
N ARG A 25 -24.23 1.15 12.56
CA ARG A 25 -22.85 0.70 12.33
C ARG A 25 -22.76 -0.67 11.67
N THR A 26 -23.71 -1.55 11.94
CA THR A 26 -23.74 -2.92 11.37
C THR A 26 -24.11 -2.87 9.90
N ALA A 27 -25.17 -2.14 9.55
CA ALA A 27 -25.63 -2.03 8.16
C ALA A 27 -24.55 -1.45 7.24
N ILE A 28 -23.90 -0.35 7.65
CA ILE A 28 -22.83 0.25 6.86
C ILE A 28 -21.57 -0.64 6.76
N ALA A 29 -21.22 -1.37 7.82
CA ALA A 29 -20.08 -2.29 7.78
C ALA A 29 -20.33 -3.48 6.85
N ILE A 30 -21.55 -4.04 6.87
CA ILE A 30 -21.98 -5.09 5.92
C ILE A 30 -21.95 -4.53 4.50
N ALA A 31 -22.58 -3.38 4.25
CA ALA A 31 -22.60 -2.75 2.93
C ALA A 31 -21.18 -2.47 2.41
N SER A 32 -20.26 -2.06 3.29
CA SER A 32 -18.85 -1.80 2.94
C SER A 32 -18.05 -3.09 2.69
N SER A 33 -18.51 -4.24 3.18
CA SER A 33 -17.85 -5.53 2.97
C SER A 33 -18.22 -6.16 1.63
N VAL A 34 -19.44 -5.92 1.13
CA VAL A 34 -19.97 -6.49 -0.11
C VAL A 34 -19.04 -6.27 -1.33
N PRO A 35 -18.53 -5.04 -1.62
CA PRO A 35 -17.63 -4.83 -2.75
C PRO A 35 -16.39 -5.72 -2.73
N ALA A 36 -15.82 -5.95 -1.54
CA ALA A 36 -14.61 -6.77 -1.40
C ALA A 36 -14.91 -8.27 -1.56
N LEU A 37 -16.08 -8.74 -1.09
CA LEU A 37 -16.53 -10.12 -1.30
C LEU A 37 -16.80 -10.41 -2.77
N ILE A 38 -17.48 -9.48 -3.47
CA ILE A 38 -17.72 -9.61 -4.91
C ILE A 38 -16.40 -9.57 -5.68
N ALA A 39 -15.47 -8.67 -5.32
CA ALA A 39 -14.14 -8.61 -5.92
C ALA A 39 -13.35 -9.92 -5.71
N LEU A 40 -13.38 -10.52 -4.52
CA LEU A 40 -12.75 -11.82 -4.27
C LEU A 40 -13.37 -12.93 -5.13
N ALA A 41 -14.71 -12.99 -5.20
CA ALA A 41 -15.41 -13.94 -6.05
C ALA A 41 -15.09 -13.73 -7.54
N ALA A 42 -14.91 -12.49 -7.97
CA ALA A 42 -14.56 -12.13 -9.34
C ALA A 42 -13.15 -12.55 -9.75
N LEU A 43 -12.21 -12.67 -8.79
CA LEU A 43 -10.85 -13.14 -9.05
C LEU A 43 -10.77 -14.67 -9.23
N PHE A 44 -11.69 -15.42 -8.63
CA PHE A 44 -11.67 -16.90 -8.63
C PHE A 44 -11.66 -17.54 -10.03
N PRO A 45 -12.47 -17.10 -11.02
CA PRO A 45 -12.46 -17.67 -12.37
C PRO A 45 -11.12 -17.56 -13.10
N HIS A 46 -10.25 -16.62 -12.71
CA HIS A 46 -8.94 -16.43 -13.34
C HIS A 46 -7.86 -17.40 -12.81
N TRP A 47 -8.18 -18.21 -11.78
CA TRP A 47 -7.23 -19.13 -11.16
C TRP A 47 -6.65 -20.17 -12.12
N SER A 48 -7.43 -20.67 -13.08
CA SER A 48 -6.94 -21.65 -14.06
C SER A 48 -5.84 -21.08 -14.94
N VAL A 49 -5.95 -19.82 -15.37
CA VAL A 49 -4.94 -19.12 -16.16
C VAL A 49 -3.71 -18.83 -15.31
N LEU A 50 -3.90 -18.35 -14.09
CA LEU A 50 -2.80 -17.95 -13.19
C LEU A 50 -2.00 -19.14 -12.67
N SER A 51 -2.66 -20.27 -12.37
CA SER A 51 -1.99 -21.49 -11.90
C SER A 51 -1.13 -22.15 -12.99
N ALA A 52 -1.44 -21.90 -14.26
CA ALA A 52 -0.61 -22.26 -15.40
C ALA A 52 0.54 -21.26 -15.69
N GLY A 53 0.71 -20.21 -14.86
CA GLY A 53 1.70 -19.15 -15.07
C GLY A 53 1.30 -18.10 -16.11
N GLY A 54 0.04 -18.13 -16.58
CA GLY A 54 -0.49 -17.15 -17.52
C GLY A 54 -0.77 -15.79 -16.88
N THR A 55 -1.12 -14.83 -17.73
CA THR A 55 -1.55 -13.48 -17.33
C THR A 55 -2.87 -13.16 -18.01
N VAL A 56 -3.80 -12.52 -17.29
CA VAL A 56 -5.04 -11.99 -17.85
C VAL A 56 -4.87 -10.51 -18.13
N LEU A 57 -5.23 -10.08 -19.34
CA LEU A 57 -5.12 -8.71 -19.80
C LEU A 57 -6.47 -8.25 -20.34
N GLU A 58 -6.87 -7.06 -19.94
CA GLU A 58 -8.05 -6.38 -20.48
C GLU A 58 -7.68 -4.91 -20.70
N SER A 59 -7.90 -4.38 -21.90
CA SER A 59 -7.54 -3.00 -22.22
C SER A 59 -8.65 -2.30 -23.00
N TYR A 60 -8.86 -1.03 -22.66
CA TYR A 60 -9.80 -0.14 -23.34
C TYR A 60 -9.10 1.19 -23.59
N GLU A 61 -9.23 1.72 -24.81
CA GLU A 61 -8.65 3.02 -25.14
C GLU A 61 -9.31 4.15 -24.32
N TRP A 62 -8.50 5.09 -23.82
CA TRP A 62 -9.00 6.26 -23.11
C TRP A 62 -8.50 7.57 -23.75
N LEU A 63 -7.19 7.80 -23.74
CA LEU A 63 -6.54 8.95 -24.36
C LEU A 63 -5.35 8.46 -25.21
N PRO A 64 -5.59 7.90 -26.42
CA PRO A 64 -4.54 7.31 -27.26
C PRO A 64 -3.42 8.27 -27.61
N ALA A 65 -3.73 9.56 -27.80
CA ALA A 65 -2.73 10.59 -28.09
C ALA A 65 -1.67 10.77 -26.98
N LEU A 66 -1.97 10.35 -25.76
CA LEU A 66 -1.05 10.38 -24.61
C LEU A 66 -0.49 8.99 -24.28
N GLY A 67 -0.84 7.95 -25.05
CA GLY A 67 -0.52 6.56 -24.71
C GLY A 67 -1.18 6.08 -23.42
N LEU A 68 -2.32 6.67 -23.04
CA LEU A 68 -3.06 6.33 -21.83
C LEU A 68 -4.30 5.49 -22.16
N SER A 69 -4.34 4.30 -21.60
CA SER A 69 -5.43 3.33 -21.74
C SER A 69 -5.95 2.90 -20.37
N PHE A 70 -7.19 2.43 -20.31
CA PHE A 70 -7.69 1.63 -19.20
C PHE A 70 -7.23 0.17 -19.38
N SER A 71 -5.91 -0.04 -19.28
CA SER A 71 -5.27 -1.35 -19.32
C SER A 71 -5.19 -1.95 -17.93
N PHE A 72 -5.64 -3.20 -17.80
CA PHE A 72 -5.64 -3.98 -16.58
C PHE A 72 -4.91 -5.29 -16.78
N ARG A 73 -4.03 -5.63 -15.83
CA ARG A 73 -3.19 -6.82 -15.83
C ARG A 73 -3.35 -7.58 -14.52
N LEU A 74 -3.69 -8.86 -14.63
CA LEU A 74 -3.70 -9.80 -13.51
C LEU A 74 -2.71 -10.93 -13.76
N ASP A 75 -1.60 -10.90 -13.02
CA ASP A 75 -0.61 -11.97 -12.89
C ASP A 75 -0.46 -12.41 -11.42
N GLY A 76 0.44 -13.35 -11.14
CA GLY A 76 0.64 -13.87 -9.78
C GLY A 76 1.01 -12.80 -8.74
N LEU A 77 1.80 -11.79 -9.12
CA LEU A 77 2.15 -10.67 -8.23
C LEU A 77 0.93 -9.78 -7.96
N ALA A 78 0.18 -9.42 -9.00
CA ALA A 78 -1.06 -8.65 -8.85
C ALA A 78 -2.09 -9.40 -8.00
N LEU A 79 -2.28 -10.71 -8.21
CA LEU A 79 -3.20 -11.54 -7.44
C LEU A 79 -2.83 -11.53 -5.96
N LEU A 80 -1.55 -11.76 -5.63
CA LEU A 80 -1.06 -11.75 -4.25
C LEU A 80 -1.44 -10.44 -3.55
N PHE A 81 -1.13 -9.30 -4.18
CA PHE A 81 -1.42 -8.01 -3.59
C PHE A 81 -2.93 -7.71 -3.55
N ALA A 82 -3.69 -8.08 -4.57
CA ALA A 82 -5.14 -7.93 -4.58
C ALA A 82 -5.79 -8.73 -3.43
N LEU A 83 -5.34 -9.96 -3.18
CA LEU A 83 -5.79 -10.77 -2.04
C LEU A 83 -5.45 -10.12 -0.70
N LEU A 84 -4.21 -9.61 -0.53
CA LEU A 84 -3.83 -8.88 0.69
C LEU A 84 -4.72 -7.64 0.91
N ILE A 85 -4.96 -6.84 -0.13
CA ILE A 85 -5.80 -5.65 -0.08
C ILE A 85 -7.24 -6.01 0.29
N LEU A 86 -7.81 -7.05 -0.32
CA LEU A 86 -9.20 -7.44 -0.14
C LEU A 86 -9.44 -8.13 1.20
N VAL A 87 -8.65 -9.15 1.53
CA VAL A 87 -8.82 -9.98 2.75
C VAL A 87 -8.52 -9.15 4.00
N ILE A 88 -7.37 -8.49 4.07
CA ILE A 88 -7.05 -7.63 5.23
C ILE A 88 -8.03 -6.45 5.26
N GLY A 89 -8.47 -5.95 4.12
CA GLY A 89 -9.49 -4.91 4.05
C GLY A 89 -10.85 -5.32 4.64
N LEU A 90 -11.26 -6.57 4.48
CA LEU A 90 -12.47 -7.13 5.12
C LEU A 90 -12.29 -7.22 6.64
N LEU A 91 -11.14 -7.74 7.10
CA LEU A 91 -10.82 -7.82 8.53
C LEU A 91 -10.77 -6.43 9.18
N VAL A 92 -10.22 -5.44 8.48
CA VAL A 92 -10.18 -4.04 8.94
C VAL A 92 -11.57 -3.43 9.01
N ILE A 93 -12.47 -3.73 8.06
CA ILE A 93 -13.87 -3.27 8.13
C ILE A 93 -14.57 -3.87 9.36
N LEU A 94 -14.41 -5.17 9.59
CA LEU A 94 -14.95 -5.85 10.77
C LEU A 94 -14.38 -5.24 12.06
N TYR A 95 -13.08 -5.01 12.11
CA TYR A 95 -12.43 -4.38 13.27
C TYR A 95 -12.91 -2.94 13.49
N ALA A 96 -13.03 -2.13 12.43
CA ALA A 96 -13.53 -0.76 12.50
C ALA A 96 -14.98 -0.70 13.01
N HIS A 97 -15.79 -1.71 12.67
CA HIS A 97 -17.15 -1.84 13.17
C HIS A 97 -17.21 -1.91 14.70
N TYR A 98 -16.21 -2.46 15.39
CA TYR A 98 -16.14 -2.47 16.86
C TYR A 98 -15.32 -1.30 17.42
N TYR A 99 -14.31 -0.83 16.69
CA TYR A 99 -13.37 0.20 17.16
C TYR A 99 -13.93 1.62 17.22
N LEU A 100 -14.74 2.04 16.24
CA LEU A 100 -15.25 3.43 16.19
C LEU A 100 -16.24 3.70 17.33
N GLU A 101 -16.53 4.96 17.66
CA GLU A 101 -17.61 5.29 18.60
C GLU A 101 -18.90 5.64 17.85
N ALA A 102 -20.06 5.56 18.52
CA ALA A 102 -21.35 5.85 17.88
C ALA A 102 -21.49 7.31 17.38
N LYS A 103 -20.76 8.24 18.02
CA LYS A 103 -20.75 9.67 17.67
C LYS A 103 -19.85 10.01 16.48
N GLU A 104 -18.98 9.07 16.07
CA GLU A 104 -18.04 9.28 14.98
C GLU A 104 -18.75 9.22 13.62
N ASN A 105 -18.22 9.95 12.62
CA ASN A 105 -18.78 9.93 11.28
C ASN A 105 -18.36 8.65 10.53
N VAL A 106 -19.06 7.55 10.81
CA VAL A 106 -18.80 6.23 10.21
C VAL A 106 -19.01 6.21 8.69
N ALA A 107 -19.92 7.03 8.17
CA ALA A 107 -20.15 7.15 6.73
C ALA A 107 -18.91 7.69 6.00
N LYS A 108 -18.35 8.80 6.50
CA LYS A 108 -17.09 9.36 6.01
C LYS A 108 -15.96 8.34 6.12
N PHE A 109 -15.86 7.65 7.25
CA PHE A 109 -14.80 6.66 7.47
C PHE A 109 -14.82 5.55 6.41
N TYR A 110 -15.96 4.87 6.24
CA TYR A 110 -16.07 3.74 5.32
C TYR A 110 -15.96 4.17 3.86
N ALA A 111 -16.53 5.33 3.48
CA ALA A 111 -16.37 5.87 2.13
C ALA A 111 -14.89 6.10 1.79
N LEU A 112 -14.14 6.76 2.68
CA LEU A 112 -12.71 7.01 2.47
C LEU A 112 -11.89 5.70 2.44
N LEU A 113 -12.22 4.74 3.31
CA LEU A 113 -11.55 3.44 3.35
C LEU A 113 -11.77 2.65 2.05
N LEU A 114 -12.98 2.72 1.49
CA LEU A 114 -13.33 2.09 0.22
C LEU A 114 -12.68 2.79 -0.98
N CYS A 115 -12.65 4.12 -1.02
CA CYS A 115 -11.88 4.85 -2.04
C CYS A 115 -10.39 4.47 -1.99
N PHE A 116 -9.81 4.39 -0.80
CA PHE A 116 -8.41 3.97 -0.63
C PHE A 116 -8.20 2.52 -1.11
N LYS A 117 -9.10 1.60 -0.78
CA LYS A 117 -9.08 0.21 -1.26
C LYS A 117 -9.12 0.13 -2.79
N GLY A 118 -10.06 0.83 -3.43
CA GLY A 118 -10.16 0.90 -4.90
C GLY A 118 -8.90 1.47 -5.53
N SER A 119 -8.31 2.50 -4.92
CA SER A 119 -7.06 3.10 -5.40
C SER A 119 -5.89 2.12 -5.32
N MET A 120 -5.78 1.35 -4.23
CA MET A 120 -4.76 0.33 -4.09
C MET A 120 -4.96 -0.83 -5.07
N LEU A 121 -6.20 -1.27 -5.32
CA LEU A 121 -6.50 -2.26 -6.36
C LEU A 121 -6.14 -1.74 -7.75
N GLY A 122 -6.41 -0.45 -8.00
CA GLY A 122 -6.04 0.23 -9.23
C GLY A 122 -4.53 0.21 -9.47
N ILE A 123 -3.70 0.52 -8.45
CA ILE A 123 -2.24 0.40 -8.57
C ILE A 123 -1.83 -1.01 -8.99
N VAL A 124 -2.37 -2.04 -8.32
CA VAL A 124 -1.84 -3.41 -8.47
C VAL A 124 -2.35 -4.12 -9.72
N LEU A 125 -3.52 -3.71 -10.23
CA LEU A 125 -4.13 -4.25 -11.43
C LEU A 125 -3.88 -3.38 -12.67
N SER A 126 -3.18 -2.24 -12.58
CA SER A 126 -2.90 -1.41 -13.75
C SER A 126 -1.91 -2.09 -14.70
N GLY A 127 -2.32 -2.20 -15.96
CA GLY A 127 -1.50 -2.61 -17.10
C GLY A 127 -0.85 -1.44 -17.86
N ASN A 128 -1.15 -0.18 -17.49
CA ASN A 128 -0.53 1.02 -18.04
C ASN A 128 0.12 1.86 -16.93
N LEU A 129 1.34 2.34 -17.14
CA LEU A 129 2.10 3.06 -16.10
C LEU A 129 1.49 4.42 -15.73
N LEU A 130 0.89 5.13 -16.68
CA LEU A 130 0.20 6.40 -16.41
C LEU A 130 -1.09 6.17 -15.62
N LEU A 131 -1.83 5.09 -15.93
CA LEU A 131 -2.99 4.69 -15.13
C LEU A 131 -2.59 4.31 -13.69
N MET A 132 -1.50 3.56 -13.53
CA MET A 132 -0.94 3.23 -12.22
C MET A 132 -0.61 4.49 -11.43
N LEU A 133 -0.06 5.52 -12.07
CA LEU A 133 0.24 6.81 -11.44
C LEU A 133 -1.03 7.56 -10.99
N ILE A 134 -2.11 7.53 -11.79
CA ILE A 134 -3.39 8.14 -11.37
C ILE A 134 -3.87 7.50 -10.07
N PHE A 135 -3.86 6.17 -10.00
CA PHE A 135 -4.21 5.46 -8.77
C PHE A 135 -3.19 5.67 -7.64
N TRP A 136 -1.92 5.84 -7.98
CA TRP A 136 -0.86 6.19 -7.03
C TRP A 136 -1.15 7.51 -6.32
N GLU A 137 -1.54 8.55 -7.05
CA GLU A 137 -1.92 9.83 -6.44
C GLU A 137 -3.26 9.73 -5.71
N LEU A 138 -4.22 8.95 -6.23
CA LEU A 138 -5.48 8.73 -5.53
C LEU A 138 -5.27 8.06 -4.16
N THR A 139 -4.29 7.15 -4.02
CA THR A 139 -3.89 6.64 -2.69
C THR A 139 -3.26 7.71 -1.80
N SER A 140 -2.47 8.63 -2.34
CA SER A 140 -1.92 9.77 -1.58
C SER A 140 -3.04 10.66 -1.02
N LEU A 141 -4.03 10.99 -1.86
CA LEU A 141 -5.16 11.85 -1.48
C LEU A 141 -6.09 11.16 -0.47
N THR A 142 -6.46 9.91 -0.73
CA THR A 142 -7.36 9.17 0.17
C THR A 142 -6.70 8.86 1.51
N SER A 143 -5.40 8.53 1.54
CA SER A 143 -4.65 8.36 2.79
C SER A 143 -4.51 9.67 3.57
N PHE A 144 -4.27 10.80 2.91
CA PHE A 144 -4.29 12.13 3.55
C PHE A 144 -5.61 12.38 4.31
N LEU A 145 -6.73 12.09 3.68
CA LEU A 145 -8.07 12.25 4.28
C LEU A 145 -8.33 11.28 5.43
N LEU A 146 -7.81 10.04 5.34
CA LEU A 146 -7.90 9.05 6.41
C LEU A 146 -7.00 9.37 7.61
N ILE A 147 -5.78 9.86 7.38
CA ILE A 147 -4.86 10.28 8.45
C ILE A 147 -5.44 11.50 9.18
N SER A 148 -6.04 12.43 8.44
CA SER A 148 -6.72 13.60 9.00
C SER A 148 -8.19 13.36 9.34
N PHE A 149 -8.62 12.10 9.57
CA PHE A 149 -10.01 11.76 9.86
C PHE A 149 -10.60 12.63 10.98
N TRP A 150 -9.87 12.74 12.10
CA TRP A 150 -10.15 13.67 13.20
C TRP A 150 -9.57 15.06 12.91
N THR A 151 -10.27 15.80 12.05
CA THR A 151 -9.81 17.13 11.59
C THR A 151 -9.62 18.15 12.71
N HIS A 152 -10.28 17.98 13.85
CA HIS A 152 -10.14 18.87 15.01
C HIS A 152 -8.74 18.75 15.67
N LYS A 153 -8.08 17.59 15.59
CA LYS A 153 -6.74 17.36 16.18
C LYS A 153 -5.64 17.97 15.31
N GLN A 154 -4.87 18.90 15.87
CA GLN A 154 -3.78 19.58 15.16
C GLN A 154 -2.70 18.61 14.67
N ASP A 155 -2.35 17.62 15.48
CA ASP A 155 -1.33 16.61 15.13
C ASP A 155 -1.77 15.73 13.96
N ALA A 156 -3.04 15.35 13.90
CA ALA A 156 -3.60 14.59 12.77
C ALA A 156 -3.49 15.40 11.46
N ARG A 157 -3.83 16.70 11.50
CA ARG A 157 -3.68 17.57 10.33
C ARG A 157 -2.21 17.73 9.91
N ARG A 158 -1.30 17.88 10.87
CA ARG A 158 0.14 18.03 10.60
C ARG A 158 0.74 16.74 10.01
N GLY A 159 0.42 15.58 10.60
CA GLY A 159 0.85 14.28 10.13
C GLY A 159 0.34 13.98 8.72
N ALA A 160 -0.93 14.28 8.44
CA ALA A 160 -1.51 14.11 7.11
C ALA A 160 -0.80 14.96 6.05
N ARG A 161 -0.59 16.27 6.31
CA ARG A 161 0.13 17.15 5.37
C ARG A 161 1.55 16.66 5.12
N LEU A 162 2.26 16.28 6.18
CA LEU A 162 3.63 15.74 6.05
C LEU A 162 3.66 14.49 5.17
N ALA A 163 2.74 13.55 5.39
CA ALA A 163 2.60 12.36 4.56
C ALA A 163 2.33 12.72 3.10
N LEU A 164 1.34 13.57 2.83
CA LEU A 164 1.01 14.00 1.47
C LEU A 164 2.18 14.71 0.77
N THR A 165 2.89 15.60 1.46
CA THR A 165 4.03 16.31 0.89
C THR A 165 5.15 15.34 0.49
N VAL A 166 5.49 14.37 1.35
CA VAL A 166 6.56 13.42 1.04
C VAL A 166 6.12 12.45 -0.06
N THR A 167 4.93 11.85 0.07
CA THR A 167 4.50 10.82 -0.90
C THR A 167 4.03 11.40 -2.22
N GLY A 168 3.42 12.58 -2.21
CA GLY A 168 3.04 13.32 -3.41
C GLY A 168 4.26 13.88 -4.13
N GLY A 169 5.25 14.42 -3.41
CA GLY A 169 6.53 14.82 -3.99
C GLY A 169 7.26 13.65 -4.67
N GLY A 170 7.28 12.48 -4.04
CA GLY A 170 7.78 11.26 -4.65
C GLY A 170 6.95 10.76 -5.83
N GLY A 171 5.62 10.94 -5.80
CA GLY A 171 4.74 10.64 -6.93
C GLY A 171 4.99 11.52 -8.16
N LEU A 172 5.34 12.79 -7.96
CA LEU A 172 5.79 13.67 -9.05
C LEU A 172 7.14 13.22 -9.63
N ALA A 173 8.07 12.78 -8.78
CA ALA A 173 9.32 12.16 -9.26
C ALA A 173 9.03 10.87 -10.05
N LEU A 174 8.11 10.03 -9.57
CA LEU A 174 7.68 8.82 -10.26
C LEU A 174 7.08 9.15 -11.64
N LEU A 175 6.24 10.17 -11.74
CA LEU A 175 5.70 10.63 -13.03
C LEU A 175 6.83 10.95 -14.00
N ALA A 176 7.82 11.74 -13.59
CA ALA A 176 8.97 12.06 -14.43
C ALA A 176 9.74 10.79 -14.86
N GLY A 177 9.93 9.83 -13.94
CA GLY A 177 10.54 8.55 -14.24
C GLY A 177 9.75 7.72 -15.26
N ILE A 178 8.43 7.65 -15.11
CA ILE A 178 7.52 6.97 -16.04
C ILE A 178 7.57 7.62 -17.42
N LEU A 179 7.55 8.95 -17.50
CA LEU A 179 7.64 9.67 -18.78
C LEU A 179 8.97 9.39 -19.49
N LEU A 180 10.09 9.31 -18.77
CA LEU A 180 11.38 8.93 -19.34
C LEU A 180 11.38 7.47 -19.84
N ILE A 181 10.86 6.54 -19.05
CA ILE A 181 10.75 5.13 -19.47
C ILE A 181 9.87 5.03 -20.72
N GLY A 182 8.71 5.68 -20.74
CA GLY A 182 7.81 5.67 -21.88
C GLY A 182 8.43 6.28 -23.13
N ASN A 183 9.26 7.32 -23.02
CA ASN A 183 10.02 7.87 -24.14
C ASN A 183 11.09 6.89 -24.65
N ILE A 184 11.79 6.19 -23.75
CA ILE A 184 12.81 5.19 -24.12
C ILE A 184 12.16 4.02 -24.86
N VAL A 185 11.03 3.51 -24.35
CA VAL A 185 10.33 2.33 -24.88
C VAL A 185 9.43 2.66 -26.07
N GLY A 186 8.90 3.88 -26.14
CA GLY A 186 7.86 4.29 -27.08
C GLY A 186 6.44 3.90 -26.67
N SER A 187 6.24 3.39 -25.45
CA SER A 187 4.95 2.95 -24.92
C SER A 187 4.88 3.08 -23.40
N PHE A 188 3.66 3.28 -22.88
CA PHE A 188 3.36 3.25 -21.44
C PHE A 188 2.66 1.95 -21.00
N GLU A 189 2.40 1.02 -21.93
CA GLU A 189 1.89 -0.29 -21.60
C GLU A 189 2.96 -1.11 -20.88
N LEU A 190 2.55 -1.75 -19.79
CA LEU A 190 3.44 -2.46 -18.89
C LEU A 190 4.07 -3.67 -19.57
N GLU A 191 3.37 -4.34 -20.50
CA GLU A 191 3.96 -5.46 -21.25
C GLU A 191 5.16 -5.01 -22.09
N ASP A 192 5.01 -3.91 -22.82
CA ASP A 192 6.08 -3.34 -23.65
C ASP A 192 7.27 -2.91 -22.77
N VAL A 193 7.00 -2.24 -21.66
CA VAL A 193 8.05 -1.79 -20.72
C VAL A 193 8.82 -2.97 -20.12
N LEU A 194 8.12 -4.04 -19.73
CA LEU A 194 8.76 -5.24 -19.17
C LEU A 194 9.57 -6.00 -20.22
N ALA A 195 9.12 -6.03 -21.47
CA ALA A 195 9.86 -6.62 -22.59
C ALA A 195 11.09 -5.80 -22.99
N ALA A 196 11.03 -4.47 -22.86
CA ALA A 196 12.10 -3.55 -23.24
C ALA A 196 13.21 -3.37 -22.18
N GLY A 197 13.34 -4.29 -21.21
CA GLY A 197 14.30 -4.16 -20.10
C GLY A 197 15.74 -3.91 -20.56
N ASP A 198 16.24 -4.65 -21.55
CA ASP A 198 17.62 -4.47 -22.04
C ASP A 198 17.82 -3.12 -22.75
N GLN A 199 16.82 -2.66 -23.50
CA GLN A 199 16.80 -1.33 -24.11
C GLN A 199 16.82 -0.24 -23.05
N ILE A 200 16.00 -0.37 -22.00
CA ILE A 200 15.94 0.60 -20.89
C ILE A 200 17.31 0.67 -20.19
N LYS A 201 17.88 -0.47 -19.80
CA LYS A 201 19.16 -0.54 -19.07
C LYS A 201 20.36 -0.04 -19.89
N ALA A 202 20.34 -0.22 -21.22
CA ALA A 202 21.39 0.25 -22.11
C ALA A 202 21.29 1.75 -22.46
N HIS A 203 20.14 2.39 -22.20
CA HIS A 203 19.91 3.77 -22.59
C HIS A 203 20.65 4.77 -21.67
N ALA A 204 21.18 5.86 -22.23
CA ALA A 204 21.96 6.86 -21.49
C ALA A 204 21.17 7.53 -20.33
N LEU A 205 19.85 7.61 -20.45
CA LEU A 205 18.96 8.18 -19.42
C LEU A 205 18.56 7.17 -18.31
N TYR A 206 19.01 5.92 -18.39
CA TYR A 206 18.68 4.89 -17.40
C TYR A 206 18.95 5.32 -15.95
N PRO A 207 20.12 5.89 -15.58
CA PRO A 207 20.37 6.26 -14.18
C PRO A 207 19.38 7.30 -13.64
N VAL A 208 18.96 8.23 -14.51
CA VAL A 208 17.98 9.28 -14.15
C VAL A 208 16.59 8.68 -14.00
N ALA A 209 16.15 7.87 -14.97
CA ALA A 209 14.87 7.20 -14.93
C ALA A 209 14.76 6.28 -13.69
N LEU A 210 15.79 5.47 -13.43
CA LEU A 210 15.89 4.62 -12.26
C LEU A 210 15.76 5.44 -10.96
N THR A 211 16.56 6.50 -10.82
CA THR A 211 16.55 7.34 -9.62
C THR A 211 15.17 7.94 -9.36
N LEU A 212 14.51 8.46 -10.39
CA LEU A 212 13.18 9.07 -10.29
C LEU A 212 12.10 8.05 -9.90
N VAL A 213 12.12 6.86 -10.50
CA VAL A 213 11.21 5.75 -10.12
C VAL A 213 11.48 5.32 -8.67
N LEU A 214 12.75 5.18 -8.28
CA LEU A 214 13.13 4.79 -6.92
C LEU A 214 12.75 5.86 -5.89
N LEU A 215 12.84 7.16 -6.21
CA LEU A 215 12.34 8.23 -5.32
C LEU A 215 10.84 8.06 -5.06
N GLY A 216 10.06 7.74 -6.09
CA GLY A 216 8.65 7.37 -5.94
C GLY A 216 8.45 6.17 -5.03
N ALA A 217 9.15 5.07 -5.30
CA ALA A 217 9.04 3.85 -4.49
C ALA A 217 9.45 4.08 -3.02
N PHE A 218 10.60 4.73 -2.79
CA PHE A 218 11.21 4.93 -1.48
C PHE A 218 10.40 5.88 -0.59
N THR A 219 9.87 6.97 -1.15
CA THR A 219 9.01 7.88 -0.40
C THR A 219 7.73 7.18 0.08
N LYS A 220 7.05 6.43 -0.80
CA LYS A 220 5.80 5.72 -0.46
C LYS A 220 6.00 4.53 0.46
N SER A 221 7.15 3.86 0.37
CA SER A 221 7.53 2.73 1.25
C SER A 221 8.34 3.14 2.48
N ALA A 222 8.38 4.45 2.80
CA ALA A 222 9.01 5.00 3.99
C ALA A 222 10.48 4.57 4.17
N GLN A 223 11.24 4.49 3.07
CA GLN A 223 12.67 4.21 3.14
C GLN A 223 13.46 5.43 3.62
N PHE A 224 14.69 5.22 4.08
CA PHE A 224 15.60 6.31 4.42
C PHE A 224 15.95 7.15 3.17
N PRO A 225 15.99 8.49 3.26
CA PRO A 225 15.72 9.35 4.41
C PRO A 225 14.25 9.75 4.60
N PHE A 226 13.33 9.25 3.77
CA PHE A 226 11.91 9.64 3.71
C PHE A 226 11.00 8.94 4.73
N HIS A 227 11.54 8.14 5.65
CA HIS A 227 10.76 7.33 6.60
C HIS A 227 9.90 8.15 7.59
N PHE A 228 10.24 9.42 7.82
CA PHE A 228 9.71 10.22 8.92
C PHE A 228 8.21 10.51 8.84
N TRP A 229 7.58 10.46 7.67
CA TRP A 229 6.13 10.69 7.57
C TRP A 229 5.32 9.56 8.20
N LEU A 230 5.84 8.32 8.19
CA LEU A 230 5.11 7.14 8.62
C LEU A 230 4.80 7.16 10.14
N PRO A 231 5.77 7.42 11.04
CA PRO A 231 5.47 7.61 12.46
C PRO A 231 4.48 8.74 12.74
N HIS A 232 4.52 9.84 11.97
CA HIS A 232 3.59 10.95 12.14
C HIS A 232 2.17 10.63 11.64
N ALA A 233 2.02 9.66 10.74
CA ALA A 233 0.73 9.16 10.28
C ALA A 233 -0.01 8.33 11.35
N MET A 234 0.64 7.93 12.45
CA MET A 234 0.04 7.17 13.57
C MET A 234 -1.01 7.94 14.39
N GLN A 235 -1.36 9.15 13.95
CA GLN A 235 -2.50 9.93 14.45
C GLN A 235 -3.84 9.47 13.85
N ALA A 236 -3.78 8.69 12.77
CA ALA A 236 -4.96 8.08 12.17
C ALA A 236 -5.66 7.11 13.15
N PRO A 237 -6.96 6.84 12.96
CA PRO A 237 -7.64 5.75 13.65
C PRO A 237 -6.88 4.42 13.49
N THR A 238 -6.89 3.57 14.52
CA THR A 238 -6.13 2.30 14.46
C THR A 238 -6.48 1.41 13.26
N PRO A 239 -7.77 1.26 12.84
CA PRO A 239 -8.08 0.48 11.66
C PRO A 239 -7.40 1.02 10.38
N VAL A 240 -7.25 2.35 10.26
CA VAL A 240 -6.51 2.98 9.15
C VAL A 240 -5.04 2.61 9.24
N SER A 241 -4.44 2.72 10.43
CA SER A 241 -3.03 2.37 10.63
C SER A 241 -2.75 0.90 10.30
N ALA A 242 -3.64 0.00 10.77
CA ALA A 242 -3.57 -1.43 10.47
C ALA A 242 -3.62 -1.68 8.96
N TYR A 243 -4.49 -0.99 8.22
CA TYR A 243 -4.63 -1.22 6.78
C TYR A 243 -3.49 -0.61 5.96
N LEU A 244 -3.22 0.69 6.14
CA LEU A 244 -2.26 1.47 5.36
C LEU A 244 -0.82 0.98 5.60
N HIS A 245 -0.49 0.65 6.84
CA HIS A 245 0.89 0.38 7.24
C HIS A 245 1.22 -1.11 7.32
N SER A 246 0.21 -1.97 7.26
CA SER A 246 0.45 -3.42 7.19
C SER A 246 0.28 -3.96 5.79
N ALA A 247 -0.83 -3.70 5.09
CA ALA A 247 -1.18 -4.43 3.88
C ALA A 247 -1.04 -3.64 2.57
N THR A 248 -1.06 -2.31 2.62
CA THR A 248 -1.41 -1.52 1.44
C THR A 248 -0.44 -0.38 1.13
N MET A 249 -0.67 0.83 1.65
CA MET A 249 0.02 2.08 1.23
C MET A 249 1.53 1.93 1.21
N VAL A 250 2.10 1.46 2.33
CA VAL A 250 3.56 1.34 2.46
C VAL A 250 4.16 0.23 1.59
N LYS A 251 3.31 -0.69 1.10
CA LYS A 251 3.71 -1.74 0.16
C LYS A 251 3.53 -1.32 -1.30
N ALA A 252 2.94 -0.17 -1.61
CA ALA A 252 2.82 0.30 -2.99
C ALA A 252 4.20 0.53 -3.63
N GLY A 253 5.16 1.12 -2.90
CA GLY A 253 6.53 1.26 -3.37
C GLY A 253 7.26 -0.08 -3.54
N ILE A 254 7.02 -1.03 -2.64
CA ILE A 254 7.54 -2.39 -2.76
C ILE A 254 6.95 -3.09 -4.00
N PHE A 255 5.64 -2.98 -4.21
CA PHE A 255 4.96 -3.51 -5.38
C PHE A 255 5.54 -2.93 -6.65
N LEU A 256 5.73 -1.60 -6.72
CA LEU A 256 6.31 -0.92 -7.88
C LEU A 256 7.71 -1.45 -8.20
N MET A 257 8.58 -1.58 -7.18
CA MET A 257 9.93 -2.15 -7.37
C MET A 257 9.88 -3.60 -7.84
N ALA A 258 9.03 -4.44 -7.23
CA ALA A 258 8.86 -5.83 -7.66
C ALA A 258 8.25 -5.93 -9.06
N ARG A 259 7.35 -5.01 -9.41
CA ARG A 259 6.66 -4.96 -10.69
C ARG A 259 7.60 -4.60 -11.83
N LEU A 260 8.42 -3.56 -11.64
CA LEU A 260 9.38 -3.09 -12.63
C LEU A 260 10.73 -3.82 -12.53
N TYR A 261 10.85 -4.81 -11.64
CA TYR A 261 12.06 -5.60 -11.45
C TYR A 261 12.61 -6.18 -12.77
N PRO A 262 11.80 -6.80 -13.67
CA PRO A 262 12.32 -7.32 -14.93
C PRO A 262 12.92 -6.25 -15.85
N ALA A 263 12.40 -5.02 -15.79
CA ALA A 263 12.84 -3.92 -16.66
C ALA A 263 14.01 -3.12 -16.08
N LEU A 264 14.06 -2.96 -14.75
CA LEU A 264 14.97 -2.01 -14.09
C LEU A 264 16.07 -2.66 -13.25
N ALA A 265 15.91 -3.92 -12.82
CA ALA A 265 16.89 -4.58 -11.95
C ALA A 265 18.07 -5.20 -12.74
N GLY A 266 19.02 -5.79 -12.01
CA GLY A 266 20.16 -6.50 -12.60
C GLY A 266 21.32 -5.61 -13.03
N THR A 267 21.32 -4.32 -12.65
CA THR A 267 22.43 -3.39 -12.84
C THR A 267 23.13 -3.12 -11.51
N GLU A 268 24.39 -2.65 -11.57
CA GLU A 268 25.11 -2.21 -10.38
C GLU A 268 24.39 -1.05 -9.68
N GLN A 269 23.83 -0.10 -10.44
CA GLN A 269 23.09 1.03 -9.90
C GLN A 269 21.86 0.58 -9.13
N TRP A 270 21.09 -0.38 -9.65
CA TRP A 270 19.96 -0.99 -8.92
C TRP A 270 20.45 -1.61 -7.61
N PHE A 271 21.48 -2.45 -7.67
CA PHE A 271 22.03 -3.12 -6.49
C PHE A 271 22.41 -2.09 -5.41
N TYR A 272 23.23 -1.09 -5.74
CA TYR A 272 23.66 -0.11 -4.75
C TYR A 272 22.51 0.74 -4.22
N MET A 273 21.64 1.29 -5.09
CA MET A 273 20.57 2.17 -4.65
C MET A 273 19.52 1.42 -3.81
N VAL A 274 19.13 0.22 -4.22
CA VAL A 274 18.06 -0.54 -3.58
C VAL A 274 18.57 -1.30 -2.36
N SER A 275 19.68 -2.04 -2.46
CA SER A 275 20.22 -2.79 -1.31
C SER A 275 20.71 -1.87 -0.21
N PHE A 276 21.46 -0.82 -0.53
CA PHE A 276 22.00 0.07 0.51
C PHE A 276 20.88 0.86 1.21
N THR A 277 19.92 1.39 0.46
CA THR A 277 18.76 2.08 1.04
C THR A 277 17.95 1.13 1.92
N GLY A 278 17.71 -0.11 1.46
CA GLY A 278 17.03 -1.13 2.24
C GLY A 278 17.76 -1.47 3.54
N LEU A 279 19.08 -1.67 3.47
CA LEU A 279 19.92 -1.98 4.63
C LEU A 279 19.93 -0.85 5.66
N VAL A 280 20.12 0.39 5.22
CA VAL A 280 20.10 1.57 6.12
C VAL A 280 18.73 1.69 6.76
N THR A 281 17.65 1.53 5.98
CA THR A 281 16.27 1.60 6.48
C THR A 281 15.97 0.49 7.51
N LEU A 282 16.42 -0.73 7.23
CA LEU A 282 16.30 -1.90 8.11
C LEU A 282 16.92 -1.62 9.48
N LEU A 283 18.20 -1.25 9.48
CA LEU A 283 18.99 -1.02 10.70
C LEU A 283 18.48 0.20 11.47
N PHE A 284 18.24 1.31 10.77
CA PHE A 284 17.75 2.54 11.38
C PHE A 284 16.36 2.34 12.01
N GLY A 285 15.44 1.72 11.28
CA GLY A 285 14.10 1.44 11.78
C GLY A 285 14.11 0.55 13.03
N ALA A 286 14.94 -0.51 13.02
CA ALA A 286 15.09 -1.41 14.16
C ALA A 286 15.67 -0.67 15.37
N TYR A 287 16.74 0.10 15.16
CA TYR A 287 17.39 0.88 16.22
C TYR A 287 16.42 1.86 16.88
N VAL A 288 15.72 2.68 16.09
CA VAL A 288 14.79 3.68 16.63
C VAL A 288 13.58 3.03 17.31
N ALA A 289 13.09 1.89 16.83
CA ALA A 289 11.95 1.19 17.43
C ALA A 289 12.21 0.79 18.89
N MET A 290 13.44 0.38 19.25
CA MET A 290 13.80 -0.01 20.61
C MET A 290 13.66 1.13 21.64
N PHE A 291 13.73 2.37 21.19
CA PHE A 291 13.62 3.55 22.06
C PHE A 291 12.22 4.19 22.03
N LYS A 292 11.24 3.58 21.36
CA LYS A 292 9.85 4.06 21.40
C LYS A 292 9.14 3.54 22.64
N HIS A 293 8.47 4.44 23.35
CA HIS A 293 7.63 4.10 24.49
C HIS A 293 6.16 3.97 24.14
N ASP A 294 5.75 4.40 22.95
CA ASP A 294 4.38 4.30 22.47
C ASP A 294 4.21 3.11 21.50
N LEU A 295 3.15 2.32 21.69
CA LEU A 295 2.92 1.08 20.91
C LEU A 295 2.86 1.36 19.40
N LYS A 296 2.07 2.35 18.96
CA LYS A 296 1.92 2.68 17.53
C LYS A 296 3.21 3.21 16.91
N GLY A 297 3.97 4.04 17.63
CA GLY A 297 5.26 4.55 17.20
C GLY A 297 6.30 3.44 17.07
N LEU A 298 6.35 2.50 18.03
CA LEU A 298 7.19 1.30 17.92
C LEU A 298 6.78 0.49 16.69
N LEU A 299 5.49 0.22 16.51
CA LEU A 299 5.00 -0.54 15.36
C LEU A 299 5.32 0.15 14.04
N ALA A 300 5.21 1.48 13.96
CA ALA A 300 5.59 2.25 12.77
C ALA A 300 7.06 2.07 12.40
N TYR A 301 7.99 2.20 13.36
CA TYR A 301 9.42 2.00 13.10
C TYR A 301 9.77 0.54 12.82
N SER A 302 9.06 -0.42 13.42
CA SER A 302 9.17 -1.83 13.04
C SER A 302 8.71 -2.05 11.59
N THR A 303 7.65 -1.37 11.14
CA THR A 303 7.23 -1.41 9.74
C THR A 303 8.30 -0.83 8.82
N VAL A 304 8.89 0.33 9.15
CA VAL A 304 10.04 0.90 8.41
C VAL A 304 11.14 -0.16 8.26
N SER A 305 11.53 -0.79 9.36
CA SER A 305 12.59 -1.80 9.38
C SER A 305 12.26 -2.99 8.45
N HIS A 306 11.06 -3.56 8.56
CA HIS A 306 10.64 -4.69 7.74
C HIS A 306 10.51 -4.34 6.25
N LEU A 307 10.08 -3.12 5.91
CA LEU A 307 10.09 -2.66 4.52
C LEU A 307 11.52 -2.47 4.03
N GLY A 308 12.43 -1.98 4.87
CA GLY A 308 13.87 -1.95 4.58
C GLY A 308 14.43 -3.33 4.25
N LEU A 309 14.06 -4.37 5.01
CA LEU A 309 14.45 -5.75 4.71
C LEU A 309 13.92 -6.22 3.34
N ILE A 310 12.65 -5.95 3.03
CA ILE A 310 12.08 -6.34 1.73
C ILE A 310 12.80 -5.61 0.58
N THR A 311 13.03 -4.31 0.73
CA THR A 311 13.81 -3.51 -0.23
C THR A 311 15.21 -4.06 -0.41
N LEU A 312 15.92 -4.37 0.69
CA LEU A 312 17.26 -4.96 0.64
C LEU A 312 17.27 -6.25 -0.19
N LEU A 313 16.33 -7.15 0.08
CA LEU A 313 16.20 -8.43 -0.63
C LEU A 313 15.92 -8.23 -2.13
N LEU A 314 15.07 -7.25 -2.50
CA LEU A 314 14.85 -6.89 -3.90
C LEU A 314 16.10 -6.26 -4.56
N GLY A 315 17.01 -5.68 -3.79
CA GLY A 315 18.26 -5.15 -4.33
C GLY A 315 19.32 -6.23 -4.63
N MET A 316 19.31 -7.35 -3.89
CA MET A 316 20.38 -8.37 -3.92
C MET A 316 20.52 -9.12 -5.25
N GLY A 317 19.55 -9.02 -6.16
CA GLY A 317 19.69 -9.54 -7.52
C GLY A 317 19.59 -11.08 -7.66
N THR A 318 19.32 -11.82 -6.59
CA THR A 318 19.19 -13.29 -6.64
C THR A 318 17.73 -13.74 -6.61
N GLN A 319 17.43 -14.84 -7.31
CA GLN A 319 16.08 -15.40 -7.33
C GLN A 319 15.58 -15.75 -5.92
N LEU A 320 16.44 -16.33 -5.08
CA LEU A 320 16.08 -16.68 -3.70
C LEU A 320 15.76 -15.44 -2.87
N ALA A 321 16.50 -14.34 -3.03
CA ALA A 321 16.21 -13.09 -2.34
C ALA A 321 14.86 -12.49 -2.79
N THR A 322 14.54 -12.55 -4.08
CA THR A 322 13.22 -12.11 -4.60
C THR A 322 12.08 -12.95 -4.03
N VAL A 323 12.24 -14.27 -3.95
CA VAL A 323 11.25 -15.16 -3.31
C VAL A 323 11.09 -14.82 -1.83
N ALA A 324 12.21 -14.62 -1.10
CA ALA A 324 12.19 -14.23 0.30
C ALA A 324 11.52 -12.86 0.51
N ALA A 325 11.74 -11.90 -0.40
CA ALA A 325 11.10 -10.58 -0.36
C ALA A 325 9.57 -10.71 -0.47
N VAL A 326 9.08 -11.47 -1.47
CA VAL A 326 7.65 -11.69 -1.68
C VAL A 326 7.02 -12.47 -0.53
N PHE A 327 7.70 -13.50 -0.02
CA PHE A 327 7.26 -14.25 1.16
C PHE A 327 7.13 -13.31 2.37
N HIS A 328 8.13 -12.46 2.60
CA HIS A 328 8.11 -11.54 3.74
C HIS A 328 7.07 -10.41 3.59
N VAL A 329 6.69 -10.02 2.37
CA VAL A 329 5.53 -9.13 2.12
C VAL A 329 4.26 -9.72 2.73
N ILE A 330 4.00 -11.02 2.48
CA ILE A 330 2.83 -11.74 3.01
C ILE A 330 2.94 -11.82 4.54
N ASN A 331 4.07 -12.33 5.04
CA ASN A 331 4.32 -12.48 6.47
C ASN A 331 4.07 -11.15 7.20
N HIS A 332 4.72 -10.08 6.75
CA HIS A 332 4.57 -8.73 7.31
C HIS A 332 3.14 -8.21 7.24
N ALA A 333 2.40 -8.46 6.16
CA ALA A 333 1.02 -8.02 6.06
C ALA A 333 0.13 -8.66 7.15
N ILE A 334 0.30 -9.97 7.38
CA ILE A 334 -0.52 -10.73 8.34
C ILE A 334 -0.20 -10.33 9.77
N PHE A 335 1.06 -10.47 10.21
CA PHE A 335 1.39 -10.21 11.61
C PHE A 335 1.34 -8.73 11.98
N LYS A 336 1.61 -7.80 11.04
CA LYS A 336 1.58 -6.37 11.38
C LYS A 336 0.14 -5.87 11.51
N ALA A 337 -0.78 -6.38 10.69
CA ALA A 337 -2.18 -6.03 10.79
C ALA A 337 -2.75 -6.47 12.15
N SER A 338 -2.45 -7.70 12.59
CA SER A 338 -2.86 -8.19 13.91
C SER A 338 -2.25 -7.37 15.04
N LEU A 339 -0.95 -7.04 14.98
CA LEU A 339 -0.29 -6.19 16.00
C LEU A 339 -0.90 -4.80 16.10
N PHE A 340 -1.25 -4.14 14.99
CA PHE A 340 -1.92 -2.85 15.05
C PHE A 340 -3.33 -2.97 15.64
N MET A 341 -4.10 -3.99 15.27
CA MET A 341 -5.43 -4.22 15.84
C MET A 341 -5.34 -4.50 17.35
N ALA A 342 -4.38 -5.32 17.79
CA ALA A 342 -4.12 -5.58 19.21
C ALA A 342 -3.72 -4.30 19.96
N ALA A 343 -2.81 -3.49 19.41
CA ALA A 343 -2.44 -2.21 20.00
C ALA A 343 -3.64 -1.25 20.13
N GLY A 344 -4.58 -1.29 19.18
CA GLY A 344 -5.82 -0.51 19.27
C GLY A 344 -6.78 -1.01 20.33
N ILE A 345 -6.86 -2.33 20.54
CA ILE A 345 -7.66 -2.93 21.63
C ILE A 345 -7.04 -2.51 22.98
N ILE A 346 -5.72 -2.62 23.14
CA ILE A 346 -5.01 -2.19 24.36
C ILE A 346 -5.26 -0.69 24.62
N GLU A 347 -5.17 0.16 23.61
CA GLU A 347 -5.43 1.60 23.73
C GLU A 347 -6.88 1.86 24.17
N HIS A 348 -7.84 1.13 23.62
CA HIS A 348 -9.26 1.26 23.95
C HIS A 348 -9.56 0.82 25.40
N GLU A 349 -9.02 -0.32 25.83
CA GLU A 349 -9.29 -0.88 27.16
C GLU A 349 -8.52 -0.19 28.29
N THR A 350 -7.31 0.31 28.01
CA THR A 350 -6.45 0.94 29.05
C THR A 350 -6.48 2.46 29.02
N GLY A 351 -7.04 3.07 27.97
CA GLY A 351 -7.06 4.52 27.76
C GLY A 351 -5.68 5.13 27.44
N THR A 352 -4.64 4.31 27.26
CA THR A 352 -3.30 4.78 26.92
C THR A 352 -2.57 3.79 26.01
N ARG A 353 -1.56 4.28 25.30
CA ARG A 353 -0.67 3.48 24.43
C ARG A 353 0.78 3.52 24.90
N ASP A 354 1.05 4.14 26.05
CA ASP A 354 2.38 4.27 26.63
C ASP A 354 2.75 2.98 27.37
N MET A 355 3.70 2.23 26.83
CA MET A 355 4.14 0.94 27.36
C MET A 355 4.75 1.05 28.76
N ARG A 356 5.17 2.24 29.21
CA ARG A 356 5.66 2.45 30.59
C ARG A 356 4.53 2.43 31.62
N ARG A 357 3.29 2.59 31.18
CA ARG A 357 2.08 2.65 32.01
C ARG A 357 1.22 1.39 31.94
N ILE A 358 1.53 0.48 31.01
CA ILE A 358 0.74 -0.71 30.73
C ILE A 358 1.55 -1.95 31.13
N ASN A 359 1.07 -2.72 32.10
CA ASN A 359 1.74 -3.91 32.62
C ASN A 359 0.75 -5.04 32.91
N GLY A 360 1.23 -6.29 32.93
CA GLY A 360 0.45 -7.45 33.34
C GLY A 360 -0.69 -7.85 32.39
N LEU A 361 -0.62 -7.45 31.10
CA LEU A 361 -1.69 -7.68 30.12
C LEU A 361 -2.07 -9.15 29.97
N TRP A 362 -1.14 -10.10 30.16
CA TRP A 362 -1.43 -11.53 30.14
C TRP A 362 -2.54 -11.95 31.12
N ARG A 363 -2.64 -11.27 32.27
CA ARG A 363 -3.66 -11.57 33.28
C ARG A 363 -5.02 -10.95 32.95
N TYR A 364 -5.02 -9.73 32.42
CA TYR A 364 -6.24 -8.93 32.25
C TYR A 364 -6.83 -8.98 30.84
N MET A 365 -6.01 -9.31 29.83
CA MET A 365 -6.38 -9.36 28.41
C MET A 365 -5.78 -10.60 27.71
N PRO A 366 -6.06 -11.83 28.18
CA PRO A 366 -5.37 -13.06 27.76
C PRO A 366 -5.60 -13.47 26.29
N HIS A 367 -6.62 -12.93 25.62
CA HIS A 367 -6.83 -13.14 24.19
C HIS A 367 -6.04 -12.16 23.32
N THR A 368 -5.62 -11.03 23.88
CA THR A 368 -4.86 -9.99 23.17
C THR A 368 -3.35 -10.09 23.43
N ALA A 369 -2.97 -10.49 24.65
CA ALA A 369 -1.59 -10.80 25.04
C ALA A 369 -1.16 -12.16 24.50
#